data_AF-A0A7X1NUD2-F1
#
_entry.id   AF-A0A7X1NUD2-F1
#
_cell.length_a   1.000
_cell.length_b   1.000
_cell.length_c   1.000
_cell.angle_alpha   90.00
_cell.angle_beta   90.00
_cell.angle_gamma   90.00
#
_symmetry.space_group_name_H-M   'P 1'
#
loop_
_entity.id
_entity.type
_entity.pdbx_description
1 polymer ?
#
loop_
_entity_poly.entity_id
_entity_poly.type
_entity_poly.pdbx_seq_one_letter_code
_entity_poly.pdbx_strand_id
1 'polypeptide(L)'
;MSVRLEPLLTALRELFGPRLGFGEVQEGDREVVILWDGRIDSVVGLAEGELENAAWQLLSTAQDIWLRGLGGEGTHPGAWATASPEIVVEATGLRLVLLQGEREIASVTVPNRKQERGRGP
;
A
#
# COMPACT_ATOMS: atom_id res chain seq x y z
N MET A 1 3.82 -12.42 -16.66
CA MET A 1 4.12 -12.86 -15.28
C MET A 1 3.36 -11.93 -14.35
N SER A 2 2.49 -12.45 -13.48
CA SER A 2 1.68 -11.63 -12.57
C SER A 2 2.46 -11.31 -11.30
N VAL A 3 2.31 -10.09 -10.78
CA VAL A 3 2.90 -9.65 -9.51
C VAL A 3 1.98 -10.10 -8.38
N ARG A 4 2.54 -10.70 -7.31
CA ARG A 4 1.78 -11.02 -6.10
C ARG A 4 1.52 -9.77 -5.29
N LEU A 5 0.24 -9.47 -5.02
CA LEU A 5 -0.20 -8.25 -4.35
C LEU A 5 -0.25 -8.41 -2.83
N GLU A 6 -0.37 -9.63 -2.32
CA GLU A 6 -0.53 -9.91 -0.89
C GLU A 6 0.55 -9.28 0.00
N PRO A 7 1.85 -9.30 -0.36
CA PRO A 7 2.88 -8.62 0.41
C PRO A 7 2.67 -7.09 0.47
N LEU A 8 2.22 -6.49 -0.64
CA LEU A 8 1.93 -5.07 -0.73
C LEU A 8 0.71 -4.70 0.12
N LEU A 9 -0.37 -5.48 0.03
CA LEU A 9 -1.58 -5.26 0.84
C LEU A 9 -1.29 -5.41 2.34
N THR A 10 -0.46 -6.39 2.71
CA THR A 10 -0.02 -6.57 4.11
C THR A 10 0.75 -5.36 4.61
N ALA A 11 1.71 -4.87 3.83
CA ALA A 11 2.50 -3.69 4.17
C ALA A 11 1.63 -2.43 4.34
N LEU A 12 0.61 -2.25 3.49
CA LEU A 12 -0.33 -1.13 3.64
C LEU A 12 -1.13 -1.22 4.95
N ARG A 13 -1.56 -2.42 5.37
CA ARG A 13 -2.23 -2.58 6.69
C ARG A 13 -1.29 -2.26 7.85
N GLU A 14 -0.02 -2.65 7.73
CA GLU A 14 0.99 -2.31 8.74
C GLU A 14 1.21 -0.80 8.83
N LEU A 15 1.25 -0.13 7.68
CA LEU A 15 1.50 1.31 7.61
C LEU A 15 0.32 2.12 8.17
N PHE A 16 -0.91 1.85 7.72
CA PHE A 16 -2.10 2.66 8.06
C PHE A 16 -2.90 2.13 9.27
N GLY A 17 -2.58 0.93 9.76
CA GLY A 17 -3.20 0.30 10.91
C GLY A 17 -4.39 -0.62 10.58
N PRO A 18 -4.95 -1.27 11.62
CA PRO A 18 -5.81 -2.46 11.48
C PRO A 18 -7.21 -2.19 10.90
N ARG A 19 -7.60 -0.92 10.80
CA ARG A 19 -8.91 -0.52 10.23
C ARG A 19 -8.92 -0.57 8.72
N LEU A 20 -7.75 -0.45 8.09
CA LEU A 20 -7.57 -0.64 6.67
C LEU A 20 -7.65 -2.13 6.34
N GLY A 21 -8.65 -2.50 5.55
CA GLY A 21 -8.86 -3.84 5.05
C GLY A 21 -8.77 -3.89 3.53
N PHE A 22 -8.73 -5.11 3.00
CA PHE A 22 -8.75 -5.37 1.55
C PHE A 22 -9.66 -6.56 1.30
N GLY A 23 -10.37 -6.54 0.18
CA GLY A 23 -11.12 -7.68 -0.32
C GLY A 23 -10.21 -8.87 -0.66
N GLU A 24 -10.84 -9.99 -0.99
CA GLU A 24 -10.12 -11.14 -1.56
C GLU A 24 -9.50 -10.74 -2.91
N VAL A 25 -8.23 -11.09 -3.12
CA VAL A 25 -7.50 -10.78 -4.35
C VAL A 25 -6.98 -12.09 -4.94
N GLN A 26 -7.25 -12.30 -6.22
CA GLN A 26 -6.84 -13.45 -7.00
C GLN A 26 -5.71 -13.10 -7.98
N GLU A 27 -4.97 -14.11 -8.43
CA GLU A 27 -3.91 -13.90 -9.41
C GLU A 27 -4.52 -13.42 -10.74
N GLY A 28 -4.10 -12.22 -11.17
CA GLY A 28 -4.61 -11.60 -12.40
C GLY A 28 -5.75 -10.60 -12.16
N ASP A 29 -6.16 -10.39 -10.91
CA ASP A 29 -7.08 -9.31 -10.57
C ASP A 29 -6.53 -7.96 -11.02
N ARG A 30 -7.41 -7.21 -11.67
CA ARG A 30 -7.14 -5.84 -12.13
C ARG A 30 -7.70 -4.80 -11.19
N GLU A 31 -8.33 -5.22 -10.09
CA GLU A 31 -8.98 -4.34 -9.14
C GLU A 31 -8.75 -4.85 -7.72
N VAL A 32 -8.61 -3.92 -6.76
CA VAL A 32 -8.54 -4.23 -5.34
C VAL A 32 -9.62 -3.44 -4.62
N VAL A 33 -10.49 -4.15 -3.90
CA VAL A 33 -11.46 -3.52 -3.00
C VAL A 33 -10.75 -3.12 -1.71
N ILE A 34 -10.85 -1.85 -1.33
CA ILE A 34 -10.31 -1.33 -0.08
C ILE A 34 -11.45 -1.11 0.92
N LEU A 35 -11.21 -1.56 2.15
CA LEU A 35 -12.17 -1.49 3.24
C LEU A 35 -11.66 -0.53 4.33
N TRP A 36 -12.59 0.20 4.93
CA TRP A 36 -12.37 0.91 6.20
C TRP A 36 -13.38 0.41 7.23
N ASP A 37 -12.92 -0.08 8.38
CA ASP A 37 -13.75 -0.75 9.39
C ASP A 37 -14.63 -1.88 8.80
N GLY A 38 -14.08 -2.62 7.83
CA GLY A 38 -14.79 -3.72 7.18
C GLY A 38 -15.89 -3.30 6.21
N ARG A 39 -16.08 -2.00 5.96
CA ARG A 39 -17.00 -1.48 4.93
C ARG A 39 -16.22 -1.10 3.68
N ILE A 40 -16.82 -1.32 2.51
CA ILE A 40 -16.22 -0.91 1.24
C ILE A 40 -16.13 0.62 1.22
N ASP A 41 -14.91 1.14 1.09
CA ASP A 41 -14.66 2.58 0.92
C ASP A 41 -14.30 2.90 -0.54
N SER A 42 -13.48 2.06 -1.18
CA SER A 42 -13.02 2.30 -2.54
C SER A 42 -12.70 1.01 -3.30
N VAL A 43 -12.58 1.14 -4.63
CA VAL A 43 -12.09 0.11 -5.54
C VAL A 43 -10.99 0.73 -6.39
N VAL A 44 -9.79 0.15 -6.37
CA VAL A 44 -8.63 0.64 -7.10
C VAL A 44 -8.38 -0.25 -8.31
N GLY A 45 -8.46 0.31 -9.51
CA GLY A 45 -7.98 -0.34 -10.72
C GLY A 45 -6.45 -0.36 -10.77
N LEU A 46 -5.88 -1.55 -10.93
CA LEU A 46 -4.45 -1.77 -11.04
C LEU A 46 -4.02 -1.66 -12.51
N ALA A 47 -3.10 -0.75 -12.79
CA ALA A 47 -2.50 -0.66 -14.12
C ALA A 47 -1.69 -1.93 -14.44
N GLU A 48 -1.77 -2.42 -15.67
CA GLU A 48 -0.93 -3.52 -16.12
C GLU A 48 0.56 -3.10 -16.14
N GLY A 49 1.42 -3.92 -15.56
CA GLY A 49 2.84 -3.96 -15.94
C GLY A 49 3.86 -3.88 -14.82
N GLU A 50 3.63 -3.13 -13.73
CA GLU A 50 4.69 -2.89 -12.74
C GLU A 50 4.18 -2.80 -11.30
N LEU A 51 4.85 -3.53 -10.40
CA LEU A 51 4.55 -3.54 -8.96
C LEU A 51 4.61 -2.13 -8.36
N GLU A 52 5.52 -1.28 -8.85
CA GLU A 52 5.68 0.11 -8.40
C GLU A 52 4.42 0.94 -8.71
N ASN A 53 3.86 0.84 -9.91
CA ASN A 53 2.64 1.55 -10.28
C ASN A 53 1.45 1.11 -9.44
N ALA A 54 1.29 -0.22 -9.26
CA ALA A 54 0.27 -0.76 -8.38
C ALA A 54 0.46 -0.29 -6.92
N ALA A 55 1.71 -0.25 -6.45
CA ALA A 55 2.05 0.24 -5.11
C ALA A 55 1.73 1.73 -4.96
N TRP A 56 2.01 2.57 -5.95
CA TRP A 56 1.66 3.99 -5.92
C TRP A 56 0.14 4.20 -5.85
N GLN A 57 -0.61 3.51 -6.70
CA GLN A 57 -2.08 3.61 -6.73
C GLN A 57 -2.70 3.17 -5.41
N LEU A 58 -2.23 2.05 -4.85
CA LEU A 58 -2.74 1.52 -3.60
C LEU A 58 -2.31 2.36 -2.40
N LEU A 59 -1.06 2.83 -2.34
CA LEU A 59 -0.54 3.69 -1.27
C LEU A 59 -1.28 5.02 -1.21
N SER A 60 -1.43 5.70 -2.35
CA SER A 60 -2.16 6.97 -2.43
C SER A 60 -3.61 6.79 -2.00
N THR A 61 -4.28 5.74 -2.48
CA THR A 61 -5.69 5.50 -2.13
C THR A 61 -5.85 5.15 -0.64
N ALA A 62 -4.97 4.32 -0.10
CA ALA A 62 -4.98 3.97 1.32
C ALA A 62 -4.79 5.21 2.21
N GLN A 63 -3.91 6.13 1.83
CA GLN A 63 -3.72 7.40 2.54
C GLN A 63 -4.98 8.27 2.52
N ASP A 64 -5.61 8.43 1.36
CA ASP A 64 -6.84 9.22 1.24
C ASP A 64 -7.97 8.64 2.10
N ILE A 65 -8.13 7.32 2.10
CA ILE A 65 -9.12 6.61 2.92
C ILE A 65 -8.83 6.85 4.40
N TRP A 66 -7.58 6.69 4.82
CA TRP A 66 -7.18 6.86 6.21
C TRP A 66 -7.44 8.30 6.70
N LEU A 67 -7.08 9.31 5.89
CA LEU A 67 -7.32 10.72 6.21
C LEU A 67 -8.80 11.04 6.34
N ARG A 68 -9.64 10.54 5.41
CA ARG A 68 -11.10 10.66 5.51
C ARG A 68 -11.65 9.96 6.75
N GLY A 69 -11.17 8.75 7.03
CA GLY A 69 -11.55 7.95 8.19
C GLY A 69 -11.31 8.67 9.50
N LEU A 70 -10.12 9.26 9.68
CA LEU A 70 -9.82 10.08 10.86
C LEU A 70 -10.68 11.34 10.95
N GLY A 71 -10.86 12.05 9.82
CA GLY A 71 -11.69 13.24 9.76
C GLY A 71 -13.15 12.95 10.13
N GLY A 72 -13.70 11.82 9.70
CA GLY A 72 -15.06 11.38 10.03
C GLY A 72 -15.30 11.12 11.52
N GLU A 73 -14.25 10.83 12.28
CA GLU A 73 -14.31 10.60 13.73
C GLU A 73 -14.02 11.86 14.55
N GLY A 74 -13.66 12.97 13.91
CA GLY A 74 -13.13 14.14 14.60
C GLY A 74 -11.73 13.90 15.19
N THR A 75 -11.03 12.85 14.74
CA THR A 75 -9.65 12.57 15.13
C THR A 75 -8.71 13.45 14.32
N HIS A 76 -7.87 14.25 14.98
CA HIS A 76 -6.89 15.09 14.29
C HIS A 76 -5.75 14.22 13.71
N PRO A 77 -5.51 14.23 12.37
CA PRO A 77 -4.53 13.35 11.74
C PRO A 77 -3.07 13.63 12.14
N GLY A 78 -2.78 14.78 12.74
CA GLY A 78 -1.45 15.10 13.27
C GLY A 78 -0.42 15.17 12.15
N ALA A 79 0.75 14.56 12.34
CA ALA A 79 1.83 14.55 11.34
C ALA A 79 1.41 13.92 10.00
N TRP A 80 0.41 13.06 10.02
CA TRP A 80 -0.10 12.40 8.82
C TRP A 80 -0.93 13.31 7.91
N ALA A 81 -1.50 14.38 8.46
CA ALA A 81 -2.34 15.33 7.70
C ALA A 81 -1.59 15.95 6.52
N THR A 82 -0.29 16.10 6.69
CA THR A 82 0.63 16.69 5.71
C THR A 82 1.66 15.69 5.22
N ALA A 83 1.45 14.39 5.48
CA ALA A 83 2.39 13.38 5.03
C ALA A 83 2.31 13.22 3.51
N SER A 84 3.46 13.04 2.87
CA SER A 84 3.55 12.71 1.44
C SER A 84 4.03 11.27 1.29
N PRO A 85 3.33 10.45 0.49
CA PRO A 85 3.76 9.09 0.22
C PRO A 85 4.93 9.07 -0.74
N GLU A 86 5.88 8.17 -0.49
CA GLU A 86 6.99 7.89 -1.38
C GLU A 86 7.20 6.38 -1.52
N ILE A 87 7.71 5.97 -2.69
CA ILE A 87 8.14 4.60 -2.96
C ILE A 87 9.61 4.63 -3.33
N VAL A 88 10.42 3.91 -2.55
CA VAL A 88 11.84 3.70 -2.83
C VAL A 88 12.01 2.30 -3.41
N VAL A 89 12.60 2.20 -4.60
CA VAL A 89 12.94 0.91 -5.21
C VAL A 89 14.28 0.44 -4.65
N GLU A 90 14.28 -0.72 -3.99
CA GLU A 90 15.45 -1.34 -3.38
C GLU A 90 15.82 -2.62 -4.12
N ALA A 91 17.06 -3.10 -3.94
CA ALA A 91 17.52 -4.33 -4.58
C ALA A 91 16.66 -5.56 -4.23
N THR A 92 16.06 -5.57 -3.04
CA THR A 92 15.27 -6.67 -2.49
C THR A 92 13.75 -6.45 -2.58
N GLY A 93 13.30 -5.28 -3.03
CA GLY A 93 11.89 -4.93 -2.87
C GLY A 93 11.54 -3.48 -3.17
N LEU A 94 10.38 -3.09 -2.67
CA LEU A 94 9.99 -1.70 -2.53
C LEU A 94 10.01 -1.33 -1.04
N ARG A 95 10.28 -0.07 -0.73
CA ARG A 95 10.01 0.50 0.59
C ARG A 95 8.99 1.61 0.42
N LEU A 96 7.85 1.45 1.08
CA LEU A 96 6.80 2.45 1.14
C LEU A 96 7.11 3.37 2.31
N VAL A 97 7.10 4.66 2.08
CA VAL A 97 7.52 5.67 3.06
C VAL A 97 6.46 6.75 3.14
N LEU A 98 6.22 7.25 4.35
CA LEU A 98 5.48 8.47 4.58
C LEU A 98 6.42 9.52 5.14
N LEU A 99 6.55 10.62 4.40
CA LEU A 99 7.39 11.75 4.77
C LEU A 99 6.55 12.91 5.28
N GLN A 100 7.03 13.64 6.28
CA GLN A 100 6.55 14.96 6.65
C GLN A 100 7.65 15.98 6.35
N GLY A 101 7.54 16.66 5.20
CA GLY A 101 8.67 17.41 4.65
C GLY A 101 9.81 16.45 4.31
N GLU A 102 10.98 16.64 4.90
CA GLU A 102 12.15 15.75 4.70
C GLU A 102 12.24 14.61 5.74
N ARG A 103 11.33 14.59 6.72
CA ARG A 103 11.38 13.62 7.83
C ARG A 103 10.54 12.39 7.51
N GLU A 104 11.14 11.21 7.61
CA GLU A 104 10.39 9.95 7.66
C GLU A 104 9.59 9.83 8.96
N ILE A 105 8.29 9.58 8.85
CA ILE A 105 7.40 9.35 9.99
C ILE A 105 6.90 7.91 10.10
N ALA A 106 6.88 7.18 8.98
CA ALA A 106 6.61 5.74 8.94
C ALA A 106 7.17 5.14 7.65
N SER A 107 7.60 3.88 7.70
CA SER A 107 7.96 3.12 6.51
C SER A 107 7.74 1.62 6.70
N VAL A 108 7.59 0.92 5.58
CA VAL A 108 7.44 -0.53 5.55
C VAL A 108 8.05 -1.08 4.25
N THR A 109 8.73 -2.22 4.34
CA THR A 109 9.36 -2.87 3.18
C THR A 109 8.43 -3.93 2.59
N VAL A 110 8.20 -3.86 1.29
CA VAL A 110 7.49 -4.85 0.48
C VAL A 110 8.51 -5.71 -0.25
N PRO A 111 8.73 -6.97 0.16
CA PRO A 111 9.68 -7.85 -0.51
C PRO A 111 9.21 -8.13 -1.94
N ASN A 112 10.08 -7.89 -2.91
CA ASN A 112 9.83 -8.31 -4.28
C ASN A 112 10.33 -9.75 -4.42
N ARG A 113 9.45 -10.74 -4.26
CA ARG A 113 9.78 -12.17 -4.45
C ARG A 113 10.06 -12.54 -5.91
N LYS A 114 10.79 -11.71 -6.65
CA LYS A 114 11.39 -12.03 -7.94
C LYS A 114 12.79 -12.65 -7.75
N GLN A 115 13.01 -13.69 -6.92
CA GLN A 115 14.31 -14.40 -6.96
C GLN A 115 14.48 -15.76 -6.23
N GLU A 116 13.47 -16.66 -6.19
CA GLU A 116 13.71 -18.05 -5.72
C GLU A 116 13.27 -19.13 -6.73
N ARG A 117 13.38 -18.87 -8.03
CA ARG A 117 13.39 -19.94 -9.04
C ARG A 117 14.49 -19.69 -10.06
N GLY A 118 15.72 -20.05 -9.72
CA GLY A 118 16.81 -20.02 -10.70
C GLY A 118 18.25 -19.97 -10.17
N ARG A 119 18.64 -20.83 -9.23
CA ARG A 119 20.03 -21.30 -9.02
C ARG A 119 19.90 -22.71 -8.45
N GLY A 120 19.94 -23.79 -9.24
CA GLY A 120 21.11 -24.36 -9.93
C GLY A 120 21.85 -25.31 -8.96
N PRO A 121 22.44 -26.45 -9.37
CA PRO A 121 22.74 -26.92 -10.73
C PRO A 121 21.75 -27.93 -11.33
#